data_AF-A0A7V2CX03-F1
#
_entry.id   AF-A0A7V2CX03-F1
#
_cell.length_a   1.000
_cell.length_b   1.000
_cell.length_c   1.000
_cell.angle_alpha   90.00
_cell.angle_beta   90.00
_cell.angle_gamma   90.00
#
_symmetry.space_group_name_H-M   'P 1'
#
loop_
_entity.id
_entity.type
_entity.pdbx_description
1 polymer ?
#
loop_
_entity_poly.entity_id
_entity_poly.type
_entity_poly.pdbx_seq_one_letter_code
_entity_poly.pdbx_strand_id
1 'polypeptide(L)'
;MVVTSGAPRDQDDRKSLEALIVDDDDLGKLEAMIAEFNIFEAIGAVRSELRHSDALAFLLDPSESHGLGDAFLRRFLQKVLAMAQKAPASPVDVDVWDLDDVWRELNG
;
A
#
# COMPACT_ATOMS: atom_id res chain seq x y z
N MET A 1 33.60 40.74 -10.07
CA MET A 1 32.74 40.50 -8.89
C MET A 1 31.31 40.46 -9.40
N VAL A 2 30.82 39.27 -9.79
CA VAL A 2 29.46 39.10 -10.29
C VAL A 2 28.57 38.92 -9.07
N VAL A 3 27.82 39.96 -8.72
CA VAL A 3 26.70 39.84 -7.79
C VAL A 3 25.58 39.19 -8.57
N THR A 4 25.39 37.88 -8.42
CA THR A 4 24.16 37.21 -8.84
C THR A 4 23.07 37.62 -7.87
N SER A 5 22.40 38.74 -8.14
CA SER A 5 21.16 39.10 -7.47
C SER A 5 20.08 38.10 -7.88
N GLY A 6 19.84 37.07 -7.07
CA GLY A 6 18.61 36.28 -7.16
C GLY A 6 17.42 37.23 -7.03
N ALA A 7 16.42 37.10 -7.91
CA ALA A 7 15.25 37.96 -7.88
C ALA A 7 14.50 37.80 -6.54
N PRO A 8 13.79 38.83 -6.03
CA PRO A 8 13.11 38.78 -4.72
C PRO A 8 12.16 37.59 -4.54
N ARG A 9 11.55 37.10 -5.64
CA ARG A 9 10.70 35.91 -5.66
C ARG A 9 11.43 34.63 -5.26
N ASP A 10 12.66 34.42 -5.74
CA ASP A 10 13.46 33.22 -5.42
C ASP A 10 13.76 33.13 -3.91
N GLN A 11 13.92 34.28 -3.26
CA GLN A 11 14.24 34.36 -1.85
C GLN A 11 13.00 34.19 -0.96
N ASP A 12 11.85 34.68 -1.40
CA ASP A 12 10.56 34.47 -0.71
C ASP A 12 10.04 33.04 -0.91
N ASP A 13 10.21 32.45 -2.10
CA ASP A 13 9.90 31.04 -2.36
C ASP A 13 10.77 30.12 -1.50
N ARG A 14 12.07 30.45 -1.38
CA ARG A 14 12.99 29.69 -0.53
C ARG A 14 12.65 29.78 0.95
N LYS A 15 12.28 30.96 1.46
CA LYS A 15 11.78 31.10 2.84
C LYS A 15 10.50 30.32 3.07
N SER A 16 9.60 30.30 2.08
CA SER A 16 8.36 29.54 2.16
C SER A 16 8.63 28.03 2.21
N LEU A 17 9.61 27.54 1.45
CA LEU A 17 10.06 26.14 1.53
C LEU A 17 10.74 25.83 2.87
N GLU A 18 11.57 26.73 3.39
CA GLU A 18 12.21 26.57 4.70
C GLU A 18 11.18 26.49 5.83
N ALA A 19 10.16 27.36 5.81
CA ALA A 19 9.05 27.32 6.77
C ALA A 19 8.23 26.03 6.64
N LEU A 20 7.95 25.58 5.41
CA LEU A 20 7.25 24.31 5.16
C LEU A 20 8.03 23.09 5.72
N ILE A 21 9.35 23.09 5.63
CA ILE A 21 10.18 21.97 6.12
C ILE A 21 10.35 22.02 7.64
N VAL A 22 10.42 23.20 8.25
CA VAL A 22 10.79 23.38 9.67
C VAL A 22 9.57 23.51 10.59
N ASP A 23 8.52 24.18 10.15
CA ASP A 23 7.41 24.62 11.02
C ASP A 23 6.08 23.89 10.75
N ASP A 24 6.03 22.97 9.78
CA ASP A 24 4.81 22.26 9.40
C ASP A 24 4.79 20.81 9.93
N ASP A 25 4.11 20.62 11.06
CA ASP A 25 3.89 19.31 11.67
C ASP A 25 3.07 18.36 10.77
N ASP A 26 2.26 18.89 9.86
CA ASP A 26 1.43 18.08 8.97
C ASP A 26 2.25 17.48 7.82
N LEU A 27 3.29 18.18 7.35
CA LEU A 27 4.27 17.60 6.43
C LEU A 27 4.99 16.42 7.06
N GLY A 28 5.47 16.55 8.30
CA GLY A 28 6.13 15.44 9.01
C GLY A 28 5.22 14.23 9.22
N LYS A 29 3.93 14.45 9.52
CA LYS A 29 2.93 13.37 9.59
C LYS A 29 2.69 12.71 8.23
N LEU A 30 2.61 13.51 7.17
CA LEU A 30 2.44 13.01 5.80
C LEU A 30 3.65 12.17 5.37
N GLU A 31 4.87 12.65 5.65
CA GLU A 31 6.10 11.89 5.41
C GLU A 31 6.10 10.57 6.18
N ALA A 32 5.68 10.57 7.45
CA ALA A 32 5.57 9.34 8.24
C ALA A 32 4.53 8.35 7.68
N MET A 33 3.40 8.85 7.17
CA MET A 33 2.37 8.03 6.52
C MET A 33 2.86 7.45 5.17
N ILE A 34 3.73 8.15 4.45
CA ILE A 34 4.29 7.71 3.16
C ILE A 34 5.55 6.84 3.36
N ALA A 35 6.27 7.00 4.46
CA ALA A 35 7.48 6.25 4.78
C ALA A 35 7.22 4.77 5.17
N GLU A 36 5.99 4.28 5.02
CA GLU A 36 5.70 2.85 5.17
C GLU A 36 6.56 2.04 4.21
N PHE A 37 7.18 0.97 4.73
CA PHE A 37 8.03 0.11 3.92
C PHE A 37 7.22 -0.55 2.80
N ASN A 38 7.55 -0.18 1.56
CA ASN A 38 7.01 -0.80 0.36
C ASN A 38 8.07 -1.73 -0.26
N ILE A 39 7.85 -3.04 -0.18
CA ILE A 39 8.77 -4.04 -0.75
C ILE A 39 8.98 -3.84 -2.26
N PHE A 40 7.97 -3.35 -2.98
CA PHE A 40 8.08 -3.09 -4.42
C PHE A 40 8.97 -1.89 -4.73
N GLU A 41 9.02 -0.89 -3.85
CA GLU A 41 9.99 0.21 -3.94
C GLU A 41 11.39 -0.26 -3.62
N ALA A 42 11.56 -1.05 -2.55
CA ALA A 42 12.85 -1.57 -2.11
C ALA A 42 13.55 -2.40 -3.21
N ILE A 43 12.78 -3.13 -4.04
CA ILE A 43 13.31 -3.93 -5.16
C ILE A 43 13.25 -3.22 -6.52
N GLY A 44 12.81 -1.95 -6.57
CA GLY A 44 12.73 -1.17 -7.81
C GLY A 44 11.63 -1.60 -8.80
N ALA A 45 10.59 -2.28 -8.32
CA ALA A 45 9.48 -2.80 -9.13
C ALA A 45 8.27 -1.87 -9.24
N VAL A 46 8.37 -0.64 -8.73
CA VAL A 46 7.25 0.34 -8.60
C VAL A 46 6.39 0.50 -9.86
N ARG A 47 6.98 0.44 -11.06
CA ARG A 47 6.27 0.66 -12.34
C ARG A 47 5.91 -0.64 -13.06
N SER A 48 5.65 -1.72 -12.31
CA SER A 48 5.42 -3.06 -12.85
C SER A 48 4.05 -3.62 -12.46
N GLU A 49 2.99 -2.98 -12.95
CA GLU A 49 1.59 -3.31 -12.62
C GLU A 49 1.25 -4.79 -12.83
N LEU A 50 1.70 -5.40 -13.94
CA LEU A 50 1.49 -6.83 -14.21
C LEU A 50 2.13 -7.71 -13.11
N ARG A 51 3.35 -7.38 -12.68
CA ARG A 51 4.05 -8.15 -11.64
C ARG A 51 3.42 -7.97 -10.26
N HIS A 52 2.79 -6.82 -10.00
CA HIS A 52 2.02 -6.61 -8.78
C HIS A 52 0.77 -7.48 -8.77
N SER A 53 0.04 -7.55 -9.90
CA SER A 53 -1.11 -8.45 -10.04
C SER A 53 -0.72 -9.91 -9.87
N ASP A 54 0.41 -10.33 -10.47
CA ASP A 54 0.93 -11.69 -10.30
C ASP A 54 1.30 -11.98 -8.83
N ALA A 55 1.93 -11.03 -8.14
CA ALA A 55 2.26 -11.17 -6.72
C ALA A 55 1.01 -11.27 -5.84
N LEU A 56 -0.04 -10.50 -6.13
CA LEU A 56 -1.31 -10.59 -5.43
C LEU A 56 -2.02 -11.91 -5.71
N ALA A 57 -2.04 -12.38 -6.97
CA ALA A 57 -2.59 -13.68 -7.31
C ALA A 57 -1.86 -14.81 -6.55
N PHE A 58 -0.53 -14.77 -6.54
CA PHE A 58 0.30 -15.70 -5.78
C PHE A 58 0.00 -15.69 -4.28
N LEU A 59 -0.22 -14.53 -3.66
CA LEU A 59 -0.52 -14.43 -2.22
C LEU A 59 -1.97 -14.79 -1.87
N LEU A 60 -2.90 -14.62 -2.80
CA LEU A 60 -4.32 -14.89 -2.59
C LEU A 60 -4.69 -16.36 -2.83
N ASP A 61 -3.79 -17.16 -3.42
CA ASP A 61 -3.99 -18.59 -3.65
C ASP A 61 -3.37 -19.44 -2.54
N PRO A 62 -4.18 -20.05 -1.65
CA PRO A 62 -3.68 -20.87 -0.55
C PRO A 62 -2.87 -22.10 -0.97
N SER A 63 -3.05 -22.54 -2.22
CA SER A 63 -2.34 -23.69 -2.79
C SER A 63 -0.96 -23.34 -3.35
N GLU A 64 -0.64 -22.05 -3.45
CA GLU A 64 0.65 -21.56 -3.92
C GLU A 64 1.78 -21.69 -2.89
N SER A 65 3.02 -21.64 -3.39
CA SER A 65 4.23 -21.93 -2.61
C SER A 65 4.73 -20.78 -1.71
N HIS A 66 3.84 -19.90 -1.24
CA HIS A 66 4.20 -18.77 -0.37
C HIS A 66 4.25 -19.12 1.13
N GLY A 67 3.81 -20.32 1.53
CA GLY A 67 3.97 -20.85 2.90
C GLY A 67 3.06 -20.23 3.96
N LEU A 68 2.03 -19.46 3.56
CA LEU A 68 1.04 -18.89 4.48
C LEU A 68 -0.27 -19.70 4.50
N GLY A 69 -0.44 -20.67 3.61
CA GLY A 69 -1.71 -21.37 3.40
C GLY A 69 -2.84 -20.36 3.15
N ASP A 70 -4.00 -20.62 3.73
CA ASP A 70 -5.17 -19.76 3.57
C ASP A 70 -5.11 -18.44 4.37
N ALA A 71 -4.12 -18.26 5.25
CA ALA A 71 -4.12 -17.18 6.23
C ALA A 71 -4.14 -15.80 5.57
N PHE A 72 -3.45 -15.63 4.44
CA PHE A 72 -3.44 -14.36 3.72
C PHE A 72 -4.82 -14.05 3.13
N LEU A 73 -5.40 -14.99 2.38
CA LEU A 73 -6.74 -14.86 1.79
C LEU A 73 -7.80 -14.62 2.87
N ARG A 74 -7.77 -15.39 3.97
CA ARG A 74 -8.66 -15.27 5.12
C ARG A 74 -8.63 -13.86 5.71
N ARG A 75 -7.44 -13.34 6.02
CA ARG A 75 -7.27 -11.99 6.58
C ARG A 75 -7.67 -10.90 5.60
N PHE A 76 -7.39 -11.09 4.32
CA PHE A 76 -7.80 -10.17 3.28
C PHE A 76 -9.33 -10.05 3.21
N LEU A 77 -10.05 -11.18 3.11
CA LEU A 77 -11.51 -11.22 3.09
C LEU A 77 -12.13 -10.59 4.34
N GLN A 78 -11.60 -10.91 5.53
CA GLN A 78 -12.04 -10.31 6.79
C GLN A 78 -11.94 -8.78 6.78
N LYS A 79 -10.81 -8.22 6.30
CA LYS A 79 -10.62 -6.77 6.19
C LYS A 79 -11.57 -6.14 5.17
N VAL A 80 -11.70 -6.74 4.00
CA VAL A 80 -12.58 -6.22 2.94
C VAL A 80 -14.04 -6.20 3.41
N LEU A 81 -14.52 -7.26 4.05
CA LEU A 81 -15.88 -7.32 4.57
C LEU A 81 -16.11 -6.34 5.73
N ALA A 82 -15.10 -6.13 6.60
CA ALA A 82 -15.18 -5.14 7.67
C ALA A 82 -15.27 -3.69 7.16
N MET A 83 -14.71 -3.41 5.98
CA MET A 83 -14.77 -2.10 5.33
C MET A 83 -16.04 -1.90 4.48
N ALA A 84 -16.74 -2.97 4.12
CA ALA A 84 -17.92 -2.90 3.26
C ALA A 84 -19.11 -2.33 4.03
N GLN A 85 -19.76 -1.29 3.47
CA GLN A 85 -20.97 -0.70 4.06
C GLN A 85 -22.13 -1.71 4.14
N LYS A 86 -22.18 -2.66 3.20
CA LYS A 86 -23.08 -3.81 3.22
C LYS A 86 -22.31 -5.05 2.79
N ALA A 87 -21.98 -5.89 3.75
CA ALA A 87 -21.25 -7.13 3.52
C ALA A 87 -22.22 -8.31 3.33
N PRO A 88 -21.95 -9.23 2.39
CA PRO A 88 -22.74 -10.45 2.23
C PRO A 88 -22.49 -11.49 3.35
N ALA A 89 -21.38 -11.35 4.08
CA ALA A 89 -20.97 -12.21 5.17
C ALA A 89 -20.23 -11.39 6.23
N SER A 90 -20.20 -11.86 7.48
CA SER A 90 -19.41 -11.25 8.55
C SER A 90 -17.97 -11.79 8.55
N PRO A 91 -17.00 -11.08 9.16
CA PRO A 91 -15.64 -11.59 9.32
C PRO A 91 -15.55 -12.92 10.10
N VAL A 92 -16.54 -13.20 10.97
CA VAL A 92 -16.64 -14.46 11.71
C VAL A 92 -17.06 -15.60 10.78
N ASP A 93 -17.95 -15.35 9.83
CA ASP A 93 -18.37 -16.37 8.86
C ASP A 93 -17.18 -16.84 8.02
N VAL A 94 -16.29 -15.91 7.63
CA VAL A 94 -15.05 -16.25 6.91
C VAL A 94 -14.18 -17.22 7.72
N ASP A 95 -14.12 -17.08 9.04
CA ASP A 95 -13.30 -17.96 9.91
C ASP A 95 -13.74 -19.43 9.87
N VAL A 96 -14.99 -19.69 9.47
CA VAL A 96 -15.56 -21.04 9.36
C VAL A 96 -15.46 -21.59 7.92
N TRP A 97 -15.12 -20.76 6.94
CA TRP A 97 -14.97 -21.20 5.55
C TRP A 97 -13.74 -22.08 5.37
N ASP A 98 -13.91 -23.14 4.57
CA ASP A 98 -12.83 -23.88 3.96
C ASP A 98 -12.33 -23.09 2.75
N LEU A 99 -11.07 -22.66 2.81
CA LEU A 99 -10.47 -21.79 1.80
C LEU A 99 -9.36 -22.49 1.01
N ASP A 100 -9.03 -23.73 1.33
CA ASP A 100 -7.82 -24.40 0.82
C ASP A 100 -7.89 -24.68 -0.69
N ASP A 101 -9.09 -24.85 -1.26
CA ASP A 101 -9.30 -25.23 -2.67
C ASP A 101 -10.09 -24.18 -3.49
N VAL A 102 -10.26 -22.94 -3.00
CA VAL A 102 -11.10 -21.89 -3.63
C VAL A 102 -10.74 -21.64 -5.10
N TRP A 103 -9.45 -21.68 -5.44
CA TRP A 103 -8.99 -21.40 -6.80
C TRP A 103 -9.19 -22.54 -7.80
N ARG A 104 -9.38 -23.78 -7.32
CA ARG A 104 -9.74 -24.90 -8.21
C ARG A 104 -11.16 -24.79 -8.72
N GLU A 105 -12.08 -24.35 -7.88
CA GLU A 105 -13.50 -24.20 -8.26
C GLU A 105 -13.73 -23.06 -9.25
N LEU A 106 -12.89 -22.02 -9.22
CA LEU A 106 -13.01 -20.86 -10.11
C LEU A 106 -12.38 -21.06 -11.50
N ASN A 107 -11.46 -22.01 -11.63
CA ASN A 107 -10.74 -22.30 -12.88
C ASN A 107 -11.13 -23.65 -13.51
N GLY A 108 -12.18 -24.30 -13.00
CA GLY A 108 -12.75 -25.55 -13.50
C GLY A 108 -13.86 -25.39 -14.53
#